data_AF-A0A966VX17-F1
#
_entry.id   AF-A0A966VX17-F1
#
_cell.length_a   1.000
_cell.length_b   1.000
_cell.length_c   1.000
_cell.angle_alpha   90.00
_cell.angle_beta   90.00
_cell.angle_gamma   90.00
#
_symmetry.space_group_name_H-M   'P 1'
#
loop_
_entity.id
_entity.type
_entity.pdbx_description
1 polymer ?
#
loop_
_entity_poly.entity_id
_entity_poly.type
_entity_poly.pdbx_seq_one_letter_code
_entity_poly.pdbx_strand_id
1 'polypeptide(L)'
;GDPAVTPNSCLAPLAKAPFYAIPIQPCDIGTNGGIVTDEHARALGADDAPIPGLYATGNCSASPMGKSYPAAGATLGPGMTFGYLAALHATARTTSEKV
;
A
#
# COMPACT_ATOMS: atom_id res chain seq x y z
N GLY A 1 11.19 -1.55 -21.19
CA GLY A 1 11.48 -1.29 -22.61
C GLY A 1 11.48 -2.60 -23.38
N ASP A 2 11.50 -2.53 -24.70
CA ASP A 2 11.70 -3.70 -25.56
C ASP A 2 13.19 -4.09 -25.54
N PRO A 3 13.56 -5.25 -24.97
CA PRO A 3 14.97 -5.67 -24.87
C PRO A 3 15.66 -5.85 -26.22
N ALA A 4 14.91 -6.05 -27.31
CA ALA A 4 15.46 -6.21 -28.66
C ALA A 4 15.92 -4.86 -29.27
N VAL A 5 15.49 -3.73 -28.71
CA VAL A 5 15.85 -2.40 -29.20
C VAL A 5 17.13 -1.90 -28.53
N THR A 6 18.15 -1.69 -29.34
CA THR A 6 19.45 -1.13 -28.93
C THR A 6 19.71 0.20 -29.64
N PRO A 7 20.51 1.13 -29.05
CA PRO A 7 21.18 1.04 -27.75
C PRO A 7 20.26 1.34 -26.55
N ASN A 8 19.02 1.78 -26.78
CA ASN A 8 18.10 2.16 -25.71
C ASN A 8 16.73 1.49 -25.90
N SER A 9 16.43 0.52 -25.02
CA SER A 9 15.18 -0.25 -25.02
C SER A 9 13.92 0.57 -24.71
N CYS A 10 14.07 1.83 -24.31
CA CYS A 10 12.97 2.75 -24.01
C CYS A 10 12.69 3.76 -25.13
N LEU A 11 13.46 3.76 -26.24
CA LEU A 11 13.30 4.72 -27.33
C LEU A 11 13.00 4.01 -28.66
N ALA A 12 11.95 4.47 -29.36
CA ALA A 12 11.60 4.02 -30.70
C ALA A 12 10.94 5.16 -31.50
N PRO A 13 11.07 5.19 -32.84
CA PRO A 13 10.48 6.24 -33.67
C PRO A 13 8.95 6.13 -33.78
N LEU A 14 8.25 7.27 -33.76
CA LEU A 14 6.82 7.36 -34.07
C LEU A 14 6.64 7.46 -35.60
N ALA A 15 6.52 6.31 -36.28
CA ALA A 15 6.62 6.26 -37.74
C ALA A 15 5.29 6.26 -38.52
N LYS A 16 4.18 5.82 -37.90
CA LYS A 16 2.91 5.59 -38.61
C LYS A 16 1.75 6.27 -37.91
N ALA A 17 1.03 7.10 -38.66
CA ALA A 17 -0.21 7.74 -38.26
C ALA A 17 -1.37 6.73 -38.09
N PRO A 18 -2.44 7.06 -37.34
CA PRO A 18 -2.69 8.33 -36.64
C PRO A 18 -1.86 8.49 -35.36
N PHE A 19 -1.46 9.74 -35.09
CA PHE A 19 -0.78 10.11 -33.84
C PHE A 19 -1.80 10.54 -32.80
N TYR A 20 -1.51 10.25 -31.53
CA TYR A 20 -2.39 10.54 -30.40
C TYR A 20 -1.65 11.37 -29.35
N ALA A 21 -2.38 12.22 -28.65
CA ALA A 21 -1.90 12.99 -27.51
C ALA A 21 -2.96 12.97 -26.39
N ILE A 22 -2.50 12.92 -25.14
CA ILE A 22 -3.35 12.99 -23.95
C ILE A 22 -2.81 14.04 -22.99
N PRO A 23 -3.66 14.89 -22.39
CA PRO A 23 -3.23 15.79 -21.33
C PRO A 23 -2.89 14.98 -20.09
N ILE A 24 -1.70 15.20 -19.54
CA ILE A 24 -1.25 14.60 -18.28
C ILE A 24 -1.22 15.69 -17.21
N GLN A 25 -1.80 15.39 -16.04
CA GLN A 25 -1.79 16.27 -14.87
C GLN A 25 -1.26 15.47 -13.67
N PRO A 26 -0.57 16.13 -12.71
CA PRO A 26 -0.22 15.50 -11.45
C PRO A 26 -1.46 14.99 -10.72
N CYS A 27 -1.38 13.77 -10.19
CA CYS A 27 -2.43 13.14 -9.40
C CYS A 27 -1.78 12.31 -8.27
N ASP A 28 -2.49 12.14 -7.17
CA ASP A 28 -2.11 11.23 -6.10
C ASP A 28 -2.74 9.83 -6.29
N ILE A 29 -2.14 8.84 -5.64
CA ILE A 29 -2.60 7.44 -5.65
C ILE A 29 -3.09 6.99 -4.26
N GLY A 30 -3.18 7.93 -3.32
CA GLY A 30 -3.42 7.68 -1.90
C GLY A 30 -2.44 8.43 -0.99
N THR A 31 -2.72 8.39 0.31
CA THR A 31 -1.92 9.01 1.35
C THR A 31 -1.05 8.00 2.06
N ASN A 32 0.15 8.41 2.47
CA ASN A 32 1.00 7.60 3.34
C ASN A 32 0.71 7.80 4.84
N GLY A 33 -0.06 8.83 5.20
CA GLY A 33 -0.54 9.04 6.56
C GLY A 33 -1.72 8.13 6.89
N GLY A 34 -2.08 8.07 8.17
CA GLY A 34 -3.21 7.29 8.65
C GLY A 34 -3.10 6.98 10.13
N ILE A 35 -3.91 6.03 10.58
CA ILE A 35 -3.88 5.52 11.95
C ILE A 35 -2.56 4.78 12.18
N VAL A 36 -1.86 5.09 13.27
CA VAL A 36 -0.65 4.35 13.66
C VAL A 36 -1.06 2.97 14.13
N THR A 37 -0.35 1.95 13.64
CA THR A 37 -0.62 0.55 13.97
C THR A 37 0.65 -0.17 14.37
N ASP A 38 0.50 -1.22 15.17
CA ASP A 38 1.58 -2.15 15.49
C ASP A 38 1.71 -3.30 14.47
N GLU A 39 2.56 -4.27 14.76
CA GLU A 39 2.83 -5.45 13.91
C GLU A 39 1.62 -6.37 13.71
N HIS A 40 0.56 -6.21 14.50
CA HIS A 40 -0.70 -6.95 14.40
C HIS A 40 -1.82 -6.11 13.77
N ALA A 41 -1.47 -4.95 13.20
CA ALA A 41 -2.41 -4.00 12.61
C ALA A 41 -3.47 -3.45 13.59
N ARG A 42 -3.19 -3.49 14.91
CA ARG A 42 -4.08 -2.89 15.92
C ARG A 42 -3.90 -1.38 15.88
N ALA A 43 -5.01 -0.64 15.94
CA ALA A 43 -4.95 0.82 16.01
C ALA A 43 -4.40 1.27 17.36
N LEU A 44 -3.43 2.18 17.35
CA LEU A 44 -2.85 2.75 18.56
C LEU A 44 -3.56 4.04 18.96
N GLY A 45 -3.79 4.19 20.26
CA GLY A 45 -4.25 5.43 20.89
C GLY A 45 -3.14 6.48 20.98
N ALA A 46 -3.47 7.63 21.56
CA ALA A 46 -2.50 8.73 21.75
C ALA A 46 -1.39 8.41 22.76
N ASP A 47 -1.57 7.36 23.56
CA ASP A 47 -0.64 6.79 24.53
C ASP A 47 0.18 5.62 23.95
N ASP A 48 0.14 5.43 22.63
CA ASP A 48 0.73 4.28 21.91
C ASP A 48 0.18 2.91 22.35
N ALA A 49 -0.93 2.88 23.12
CA ALA A 49 -1.57 1.65 23.55
C ALA A 49 -2.56 1.14 22.49
N PRO A 50 -2.64 -0.17 22.23
CA PRO A 50 -3.64 -0.73 21.33
C PRO A 50 -5.06 -0.50 21.82
N ILE A 51 -5.92 0.04 20.95
CA ILE A 51 -7.35 0.20 21.21
C ILE A 51 -8.03 -1.18 21.07
N PRO A 52 -8.65 -1.73 22.12
CA PRO A 52 -9.22 -3.08 22.07
C PRO A 52 -10.26 -3.25 20.96
N GLY A 53 -10.03 -4.23 20.08
CA GLY A 53 -10.96 -4.60 19.01
C GLY A 53 -10.88 -3.72 17.76
N LEU A 54 -10.04 -2.68 17.73
CA LEU A 54 -9.89 -1.79 16.58
C LEU A 54 -8.61 -2.11 15.78
N TYR A 55 -8.77 -2.27 14.47
CA TYR A 55 -7.67 -2.55 13.53
C TYR A 55 -7.74 -1.57 12.36
N ALA A 56 -6.59 -1.26 11.77
CA ALA A 56 -6.48 -0.45 10.56
C ALA A 56 -5.47 -1.07 9.59
N THR A 57 -5.77 -1.03 8.30
CA THR A 57 -4.90 -1.58 7.24
C THR A 57 -5.10 -0.86 5.92
N GLY A 58 -4.11 -0.89 5.03
CA GLY A 58 -4.15 -0.22 3.74
C GLY A 58 -4.07 1.30 3.89
N ASN A 59 -4.79 2.04 3.05
CA ASN A 59 -4.67 3.50 2.97
C ASN A 59 -5.23 4.24 4.21
N CYS A 60 -5.94 3.56 5.12
CA CYS A 60 -6.38 4.18 6.38
C CYS A 60 -5.34 4.06 7.52
N SER A 61 -4.35 3.19 7.38
CA SER A 61 -3.22 3.05 8.30
C SER A 61 -2.01 3.86 7.82
N ALA A 62 -1.19 4.34 8.75
CA ALA A 62 0.09 4.96 8.43
C ALA A 62 0.96 3.96 7.67
N SER A 63 1.46 4.38 6.49
CA SER A 63 2.24 3.51 5.63
C SER A 63 3.57 3.14 6.28
N PRO A 64 3.94 1.85 6.33
CA PRO A 64 5.25 1.44 6.81
C PRO A 64 6.38 1.91 5.89
N MET A 65 6.07 2.40 4.69
CA MET A 65 7.04 2.96 3.75
C MET A 65 7.37 4.45 4.02
N GLY A 66 6.75 5.04 5.06
CA GLY A 66 6.99 6.42 5.46
C GLY A 66 6.68 7.42 4.34
N LYS A 67 7.66 8.23 3.95
CA LYS A 67 7.48 9.31 2.95
C LYS A 67 7.73 8.85 1.50
N SER A 68 8.01 7.57 1.28
CA SER A 68 8.51 7.06 0.00
C SER A 68 7.61 5.98 -0.59
N TYR A 69 7.74 5.77 -1.91
CA TYR A 69 7.09 4.68 -2.64
C TYR A 69 8.17 3.79 -3.26
N PRO A 70 8.64 2.74 -2.57
CA PRO A 70 9.88 2.03 -2.94
C PRO A 70 9.76 1.23 -4.24
N ALA A 71 8.57 0.72 -4.56
CA ALA A 71 8.33 -0.09 -5.75
C ALA A 71 6.83 -0.15 -6.09
N ALA A 72 6.51 -0.53 -7.32
CA ALA A 72 5.15 -0.86 -7.72
C ALA A 72 4.54 -1.90 -6.77
N GLY A 73 3.32 -1.64 -6.30
CA GLY A 73 2.63 -2.52 -5.35
C GLY A 73 2.89 -2.18 -3.88
N ALA A 74 3.67 -1.13 -3.56
CA ALA A 74 3.92 -0.70 -2.19
C ALA A 74 2.67 -0.28 -1.39
N THR A 75 1.52 -0.12 -2.05
CA THR A 75 0.21 0.08 -1.39
C THR A 75 -0.50 -1.26 -1.13
N LEU A 76 -0.66 -2.07 -2.17
CA LEU A 76 -1.43 -3.31 -2.12
C LEU A 76 -0.73 -4.39 -1.30
N GLY A 77 0.59 -4.51 -1.43
CA GLY A 77 1.39 -5.50 -0.68
C GLY A 77 1.18 -5.36 0.83
N PRO A 78 1.56 -4.22 1.43
CA PRO A 78 1.31 -3.98 2.85
C PRO A 78 -0.16 -4.09 3.23
N GLY A 79 -1.10 -3.53 2.45
CA GLY A 79 -2.52 -3.60 2.75
C GLY A 79 -3.06 -5.04 2.89
N MET A 80 -2.67 -5.93 1.98
CA MET A 80 -3.04 -7.35 2.06
C MET A 80 -2.34 -8.05 3.23
N THR A 81 -1.04 -7.80 3.43
CA THR A 81 -0.26 -8.42 4.52
C THR A 81 -0.80 -8.03 5.89
N PHE A 82 -0.99 -6.74 6.16
CA PHE A 82 -1.53 -6.28 7.45
C PHE A 82 -3.01 -6.64 7.63
N GLY A 83 -3.79 -6.69 6.55
CA GLY A 83 -5.16 -7.22 6.61
C GLY A 83 -5.22 -8.68 7.05
N TYR A 84 -4.30 -9.51 6.54
CA TYR A 84 -4.16 -10.89 6.97
C TYR A 84 -3.73 -11.00 8.44
N LEU A 85 -2.73 -10.24 8.87
CA LEU A 85 -2.26 -10.21 10.25
C LEU A 85 -3.35 -9.75 11.23
N ALA A 86 -4.15 -8.74 10.86
CA ALA A 86 -5.29 -8.27 11.64
C ALA A 86 -6.30 -9.40 11.89
N ALA A 87 -6.66 -10.15 10.84
CA ALA A 87 -7.61 -11.25 10.93
C ALA A 87 -7.09 -12.40 11.80
N LEU A 88 -5.80 -12.76 11.68
CA LEU A 88 -5.17 -13.77 12.53
C LEU A 88 -5.22 -13.37 14.01
N HIS A 89 -4.85 -12.13 14.33
CA HIS A 89 -4.84 -11.65 15.71
C HIS A 89 -6.28 -11.55 16.28
N ALA A 90 -7.24 -11.03 15.52
CA ALA A 90 -8.63 -10.88 15.95
C ALA A 90 -9.31 -12.23 16.26
N THR A 91 -9.05 -13.25 15.45
CA THR A 91 -9.64 -14.58 15.64
C THR A 91 -8.99 -15.35 16.80
N ALA A 92 -7.68 -15.20 16.99
CA ALA A 92 -6.98 -15.76 18.16
C ALA A 92 -7.54 -15.22 19.48
N ARG A 93 -7.82 -13.92 19.57
CA ARG A 93 -8.47 -13.31 20.75
C ARG A 93 -9.84 -13.92 21.08
N THR A 94 -10.68 -14.10 20.05
CA THR A 94 -12.05 -14.59 20.20
C THR A 94 -12.08 -16.03 20.75
N THR A 95 -11.00 -16.79 20.53
CA THR A 95 -10.88 -18.16 21.02
C THR A 95 -10.52 -18.19 22.52
N SER A 96 -9.84 -17.16 23.04
CA SER A 96 -9.44 -17.06 24.45
C SER A 96 -10.56 -16.57 25.38
N GLU A 97 -11.57 -15.87 24.87
CA GLU A 97 -12.70 -15.35 25.67
C GLU A 97 -13.83 -16.38 25.85
N LYS A 98 -13.73 -17.56 25.23
CA LYS A 98 -14.74 -18.64 25.31
C LYS A 98 -14.43 -19.74 26.35
N VAL A 99 -13.56 -19.48 27.32
CA VAL A 99 -13.22 -20.41 28.43
C VAL A 99 -13.67 -19.85 29.76
#